data_AF-A0A095ALK7-F1
#
_entry.id   AF-A0A095ALK7-F1
#
_cell.length_a   1.000
_cell.length_b   1.000
_cell.length_c   1.000
_cell.angle_alpha   90.00
_cell.angle_beta   90.00
_cell.angle_gamma   90.00
#
_symmetry.space_group_name_H-M   'P 1'
#
loop_
_entity.id
_entity.type
_entity.pdbx_description
1 polymer ?
#
loop_
_entity_poly.entity_id
_entity_poly.type
_entity_poly.pdbx_seq_one_letter_code
_entity_poly.pdbx_strand_id
1 'polypeptide(L)'
;MAGLVRQPQRFTHEEWTYSNNLKYRSAEKEREISQGLQNECDRLIEETAKRTEKTLKDVEKKFGRPLLYEKFHVPDLRIANVKYWKSEVNKKLQDTSEETEILDEYFIRLKKTLEATEEPLHFAQQCLLSRLKPTDELPSGFTNVPKTEPNSFTPEEWQTFSTASVESGDRQLQNSHELRSIIDGIIQQVASDIKRQIETTNRALNKRISETRSSKAKLEEHLSAILHLEISNIEDTLRELEKAIQDKDGALRLAETRLGIRKERPNVELCRDPANYRLIQEVEEIKRDIEQLRQRLHAAHASLKALCRRQLDLEEEIQIKAATLFIDEVQCMGIRESIKFSSF
;
A
#
# COMPACT_ATOMS: atom_id res chain seq x y z
N MET A 1 -31.21 71.41 11.77
CA MET A 1 -31.72 70.80 10.52
C MET A 1 -32.10 69.37 10.84
N ALA A 2 -33.39 69.07 10.92
CA ALA A 2 -33.91 67.75 11.25
C ALA A 2 -33.97 66.89 9.97
N GLY A 3 -33.36 65.70 10.01
CA GLY A 3 -33.41 64.74 8.90
C GLY A 3 -34.82 64.17 8.72
N LEU A 4 -35.36 64.31 7.52
CA LEU A 4 -36.63 63.71 7.11
C LEU A 4 -36.53 62.18 7.16
N VAL A 5 -37.17 61.57 8.16
CA VAL A 5 -37.40 60.12 8.21
C VAL A 5 -38.36 59.77 7.06
N ARG A 6 -37.84 59.13 6.01
CA ARG A 6 -38.67 58.61 4.91
C ARG A 6 -39.61 57.55 5.47
N GLN A 7 -40.91 57.68 5.19
CA GLN A 7 -41.90 56.68 5.60
C GLN A 7 -41.60 55.33 4.91
N PRO A 8 -41.88 54.19 5.57
CA PRO A 8 -41.69 52.88 4.98
C PRO A 8 -42.47 52.75 3.68
N GLN A 9 -41.80 52.23 2.64
CA GLN A 9 -42.41 51.96 1.34
C GLN A 9 -43.58 50.99 1.55
N ARG A 10 -44.80 51.43 1.23
CA ARG A 10 -46.01 50.60 1.38
C ARG A 10 -46.15 49.74 0.13
N PHE A 11 -45.97 48.44 0.29
CA PHE A 11 -46.19 47.46 -0.74
C PHE A 11 -47.67 47.12 -0.83
N THR A 12 -48.18 46.93 -2.05
CA THR A 12 -49.44 46.21 -2.22
C THR A 12 -49.28 44.76 -1.74
N HIS A 13 -50.38 44.13 -1.34
CA HIS A 13 -50.32 42.75 -0.85
C HIS A 13 -49.75 41.79 -1.91
N GLU A 14 -50.02 42.05 -3.19
CA GLU A 14 -49.50 41.26 -4.32
C GLU A 14 -47.99 41.44 -4.49
N GLU A 15 -47.46 42.67 -4.42
CA GLU A 15 -46.01 42.94 -4.51
C GLU A 15 -45.23 42.35 -3.33
N TRP A 16 -45.80 42.44 -2.12
CA TRP A 16 -45.23 41.80 -0.93
C TRP A 16 -45.21 40.28 -1.09
N THR A 17 -46.29 39.71 -1.59
CA THR A 17 -46.42 38.25 -1.80
C THR A 17 -45.46 37.77 -2.87
N TYR A 18 -45.30 38.51 -3.97
CA TYR A 18 -44.36 38.20 -5.04
C TYR A 18 -42.91 38.26 -4.57
N SER A 19 -42.51 39.33 -3.88
CA SER A 19 -41.16 39.50 -3.35
C SER A 19 -40.82 38.44 -2.30
N ASN A 20 -41.75 38.09 -1.41
CA ASN A 20 -41.55 37.00 -0.46
C ASN A 20 -41.48 35.64 -1.15
N ASN A 21 -42.32 35.37 -2.16
CA ASN A 21 -42.22 34.11 -2.91
C ASN A 21 -40.85 33.98 -3.60
N LEU A 22 -40.34 35.09 -4.16
CA LEU A 22 -39.05 35.10 -4.82
C LEU A 22 -37.90 34.84 -3.83
N LYS A 23 -37.94 35.49 -2.65
CA LYS A 23 -36.96 35.27 -1.57
C LYS A 23 -37.04 33.86 -1.00
N TYR A 24 -38.24 33.32 -0.82
CA TYR A 24 -38.44 31.94 -0.39
C TYR A 24 -37.86 30.97 -1.41
N ARG A 25 -38.18 31.10 -2.71
CA ARG A 25 -37.63 30.23 -3.77
C ARG A 25 -36.11 30.31 -3.86
N SER A 26 -35.52 31.48 -3.64
CA SER A 26 -34.06 31.64 -3.60
C SER A 26 -33.45 30.91 -2.40
N ALA A 27 -34.01 31.11 -1.21
CA ALA A 27 -33.55 30.44 0.01
C ALA A 27 -33.75 28.91 -0.05
N GLU A 28 -34.80 28.46 -0.72
CA GLU A 28 -35.13 27.06 -0.91
C GLU A 28 -34.13 26.37 -1.86
N LYS A 29 -33.74 27.05 -2.96
CA LYS A 29 -32.65 26.59 -3.83
C LYS A 29 -31.29 26.55 -3.11
N GLU A 30 -30.97 27.56 -2.31
CA GLU A 30 -29.72 27.58 -1.54
C GLU A 30 -29.69 26.46 -0.49
N ARG A 31 -30.82 26.17 0.15
CA ARG A 31 -30.94 24.99 1.02
C ARG A 31 -30.78 23.68 0.27
N GLU A 32 -31.39 23.54 -0.89
CA GLU A 32 -31.31 22.32 -1.70
C GLU A 32 -29.87 22.03 -2.12
N ILE A 33 -29.13 23.05 -2.53
CA ILE A 33 -27.69 22.95 -2.86
C ILE A 33 -26.86 22.60 -1.63
N SER A 34 -27.07 23.30 -0.50
CA SER A 34 -26.34 23.01 0.74
C SER A 34 -26.60 21.58 1.24
N GLN A 35 -27.84 21.10 1.11
CA GLN A 35 -28.22 19.74 1.49
C GLN A 35 -27.60 18.72 0.55
N GLY A 36 -27.58 18.99 -0.75
CA GLY A 36 -26.87 18.16 -1.73
C GLY A 36 -25.37 18.05 -1.42
N LEU A 37 -24.74 19.16 -1.01
CA LEU A 37 -23.34 19.19 -0.61
C LEU A 37 -23.06 18.35 0.64
N GLN A 38 -23.92 18.44 1.65
CA GLN A 38 -23.81 17.60 2.85
C GLN A 38 -23.98 16.12 2.50
N ASN A 39 -24.97 15.77 1.68
CA ASN A 39 -25.21 14.40 1.26
C ASN A 39 -24.02 13.80 0.48
N GLU A 40 -23.38 14.59 -0.39
CA GLU A 40 -22.22 14.13 -1.15
C GLU A 40 -20.98 14.00 -0.26
N CYS A 41 -20.78 14.91 0.70
CA CYS A 41 -19.74 14.77 1.73
C CYS A 41 -19.93 13.50 2.56
N ASP A 42 -21.15 13.23 3.03
CA ASP A 42 -21.47 12.02 3.80
C ASP A 42 -21.22 10.75 2.98
N ARG A 43 -21.62 10.75 1.70
CA ARG A 43 -21.36 9.65 0.77
C ARG A 43 -19.86 9.40 0.59
N LEU A 44 -19.06 10.46 0.40
CA LEU A 44 -17.61 10.35 0.22
C LEU A 44 -16.91 9.84 1.48
N ILE A 45 -17.35 10.27 2.66
CA ILE A 45 -16.86 9.75 3.94
C ILE A 45 -17.15 8.25 4.04
N GLU A 46 -18.37 7.83 3.70
CA GLU A 46 -18.76 6.42 3.76
C GLU A 46 -18.01 5.56 2.72
N GLU A 47 -17.81 6.07 1.50
CA GLU A 47 -17.03 5.39 0.46
C GLU A 47 -15.55 5.26 0.86
N THR A 48 -14.96 6.31 1.44
CA THR A 48 -13.59 6.30 1.93
C THR A 48 -13.43 5.33 3.11
N ALA A 49 -14.39 5.30 4.03
CA ALA A 49 -14.42 4.34 5.14
C ALA A 49 -14.51 2.89 4.64
N LYS A 50 -15.44 2.59 3.72
CA LYS A 50 -15.59 1.26 3.11
C LYS A 50 -14.34 0.83 2.36
N ARG A 51 -13.70 1.74 1.62
CA ARG A 51 -12.46 1.47 0.88
C ARG A 51 -11.29 1.19 1.83
N THR A 52 -11.20 1.94 2.92
CA THR A 52 -10.17 1.75 3.95
C THR A 52 -10.37 0.41 4.66
N GLU A 53 -11.60 0.07 5.06
CA GLU A 53 -11.94 -1.21 5.68
C GLU A 53 -11.63 -2.39 4.75
N LYS A 54 -12.02 -2.30 3.47
CA LYS A 54 -11.70 -3.32 2.46
C LYS A 54 -10.19 -3.48 2.29
N THR A 55 -9.45 -2.37 2.23
CA THR A 55 -7.98 -2.39 2.12
C THR A 55 -7.34 -3.05 3.33
N LEU A 56 -7.80 -2.74 4.55
CA LEU A 56 -7.32 -3.35 5.78
C LEU A 56 -7.63 -4.84 5.82
N LYS A 57 -8.86 -5.26 5.47
CA LYS A 57 -9.25 -6.67 5.36
C LYS A 57 -8.45 -7.42 4.30
N ASP A 58 -8.16 -6.79 3.16
CA ASP A 58 -7.37 -7.39 2.09
C ASP A 58 -5.89 -7.51 2.47
N VAL A 59 -5.34 -6.53 3.18
CA VAL A 59 -4.00 -6.59 3.77
C VAL A 59 -3.94 -7.71 4.81
N GLU A 60 -4.89 -7.75 5.74
CA GLU A 60 -4.98 -8.78 6.77
C GLU A 60 -5.17 -10.18 6.17
N LYS A 61 -5.96 -10.33 5.09
CA LYS A 61 -6.12 -11.61 4.37
C LYS A 61 -4.86 -12.02 3.58
N LYS A 62 -4.06 -11.05 3.11
CA LYS A 62 -2.78 -11.29 2.42
C LYS A 62 -1.65 -11.64 3.39
N PHE A 63 -1.65 -11.07 4.59
CA PHE A 63 -0.65 -11.34 5.62
C PHE A 63 -1.04 -12.49 6.56
N GLY A 64 -2.33 -12.73 6.75
CA GLY A 64 -2.90 -13.63 7.75
C GLY A 64 -3.28 -15.02 7.26
N ARG A 65 -2.67 -15.53 6.18
CA ARG A 65 -2.83 -16.95 5.84
C ARG A 65 -1.61 -17.73 6.34
N PRO A 66 -1.74 -18.53 7.42
CA PRO A 66 -0.63 -19.26 8.02
C PRO A 66 0.03 -20.20 7.02
N LEU A 67 1.35 -20.22 7.09
CA LEU A 67 2.27 -21.21 6.54
C LEU A 67 1.69 -22.63 6.70
N LEU A 68 1.24 -23.22 5.60
CA LEU A 68 1.22 -24.68 5.35
C LEU A 68 0.77 -24.89 3.89
N TYR A 69 1.72 -25.34 3.05
CA TYR A 69 1.54 -26.07 1.77
C TYR A 69 0.50 -25.50 0.77
N GLU A 70 0.86 -24.97 -0.40
CA GLU A 70 1.30 -25.76 -1.57
C GLU A 70 1.85 -24.87 -2.69
N LYS A 71 2.88 -25.38 -3.38
CA LYS A 71 3.46 -24.88 -4.65
C LYS A 71 2.37 -24.78 -5.74
N PHE A 72 2.53 -23.85 -6.70
CA PHE A 72 1.78 -23.72 -7.99
C PHE A 72 0.52 -22.81 -8.08
N HIS A 73 0.46 -21.63 -7.42
CA HIS A 73 -0.62 -20.67 -7.74
C HIS A 73 -0.33 -19.15 -7.63
N VAL A 74 0.92 -18.77 -7.32
CA VAL A 74 1.31 -17.36 -7.14
C VAL A 74 1.24 -16.52 -8.44
N PRO A 75 1.52 -17.06 -9.65
CA PRO A 75 1.38 -16.29 -10.89
C PRO A 75 -0.08 -15.87 -11.17
N ASP A 76 -1.05 -16.75 -10.90
CA ASP A 76 -2.46 -16.53 -11.25
C ASP A 76 -3.11 -15.44 -10.39
N LEU A 77 -2.74 -15.36 -9.10
CA LEU A 77 -3.21 -14.31 -8.21
C LEU A 77 -2.68 -12.92 -8.60
N ARG A 78 -1.42 -12.84 -9.04
CA ARG A 78 -0.83 -11.58 -9.49
C ARG A 78 -1.44 -11.12 -10.80
N ILE A 79 -1.68 -12.05 -11.73
CA ILE A 79 -2.38 -11.79 -13.00
C ILE A 79 -3.83 -11.35 -12.73
N ALA A 80 -4.53 -12.00 -11.80
CA ALA A 80 -5.90 -11.61 -11.41
C ALA A 80 -5.97 -10.19 -10.84
N ASN A 81 -5.02 -9.83 -9.95
CA ASN A 81 -4.93 -8.47 -9.42
C ASN A 81 -4.65 -7.43 -10.50
N VAL A 82 -3.74 -7.71 -11.44
CA VAL A 82 -3.43 -6.79 -12.55
C VAL A 82 -4.64 -6.62 -13.47
N LYS A 83 -5.39 -7.70 -13.77
CA LYS A 83 -6.64 -7.62 -14.54
C LYS A 83 -7.70 -6.76 -13.83
N TYR A 84 -7.84 -6.91 -12.52
CA TYR A 84 -8.77 -6.12 -11.73
C TYR A 84 -8.41 -4.62 -11.72
N TRP A 85 -7.15 -4.27 -11.45
CA TRP A 85 -6.73 -2.86 -11.46
C TRP A 85 -6.83 -2.23 -12.84
N LYS A 86 -6.57 -2.99 -13.91
CA LYS A 86 -6.86 -2.55 -15.28
C LYS A 86 -8.34 -2.23 -15.48
N SER A 87 -9.25 -3.07 -14.97
CA SER A 87 -10.70 -2.79 -15.06
C SER A 87 -11.11 -1.54 -14.28
N GLU A 88 -10.53 -1.29 -13.10
CA GLU A 88 -10.87 -0.09 -12.32
C GLU A 88 -10.32 1.19 -12.95
N VAL A 89 -9.11 1.16 -13.50
CA VAL A 89 -8.55 2.30 -14.24
C VAL A 89 -9.39 2.61 -15.47
N ASN A 90 -9.82 1.58 -16.22
CA ASN A 90 -10.69 1.77 -17.38
C ASN A 90 -12.05 2.35 -16.99
N LYS A 91 -12.63 1.90 -15.87
CA LYS A 91 -13.89 2.45 -15.36
C LYS A 91 -13.74 3.91 -14.99
N LYS A 92 -12.68 4.28 -14.27
CA LYS A 92 -12.44 5.69 -13.91
C LYS A 92 -12.19 6.58 -15.12
N LEU A 93 -11.49 6.06 -16.13
CA LEU A 93 -11.34 6.76 -17.40
C LEU A 93 -12.68 7.02 -18.08
N GLN A 94 -13.59 6.04 -18.06
CA GLN A 94 -14.94 6.18 -18.61
C GLN A 94 -15.76 7.20 -17.81
N ASP A 95 -15.81 7.09 -16.48
CA ASP A 95 -16.54 8.05 -15.61
C ASP A 95 -16.09 9.50 -15.88
N THR A 96 -14.77 9.74 -15.96
CA THR A 96 -14.22 11.08 -16.25
C THR A 96 -14.54 11.55 -17.67
N SER A 97 -14.58 10.63 -18.65
CA SER A 97 -14.99 10.97 -20.03
C SER A 97 -16.45 11.43 -20.08
N GLU A 98 -17.35 10.72 -19.40
CA GLU A 98 -18.77 11.08 -19.32
C GLU A 98 -18.97 12.42 -18.61
N GLU A 99 -18.23 12.69 -17.52
CA GLU A 99 -18.24 14.02 -16.88
C GLU A 99 -17.74 15.13 -17.80
N THR A 100 -16.70 14.87 -18.62
CA THR A 100 -16.22 15.87 -19.58
C THR A 100 -17.24 16.16 -20.69
N GLU A 101 -17.99 15.16 -21.14
CA GLU A 101 -19.06 15.35 -22.12
C GLU A 101 -20.20 16.21 -21.55
N ILE A 102 -20.61 15.96 -20.31
CA ILE A 102 -21.61 16.77 -19.60
C ILE A 102 -21.14 18.23 -19.46
N LEU A 103 -19.87 18.44 -19.10
CA LEU A 103 -19.30 19.79 -19.00
C LEU A 103 -19.28 20.52 -20.34
N ASP A 104 -19.04 19.81 -21.45
CA ASP A 104 -19.09 20.38 -22.79
C ASP A 104 -20.53 20.80 -23.17
N GLU A 105 -21.54 20.00 -22.81
CA GLU A 105 -22.95 20.38 -22.99
C GLU A 105 -23.31 21.66 -22.22
N TYR A 106 -22.85 21.79 -20.98
CA TYR A 106 -23.02 23.02 -20.19
C TYR A 106 -22.32 24.21 -20.83
N PHE A 107 -21.10 24.02 -21.35
CA PHE A 107 -20.37 25.07 -22.06
C PHE A 107 -21.13 25.56 -23.30
N ILE A 108 -21.62 24.64 -24.13
CA ILE A 108 -22.42 24.97 -25.32
C ILE A 108 -23.69 25.75 -24.92
N ARG A 109 -24.37 25.33 -23.85
CA ARG A 109 -25.58 26.01 -23.36
C ARG A 109 -25.27 27.42 -22.88
N LEU A 110 -24.20 27.60 -22.11
CA LEU A 110 -23.78 28.90 -21.62
C LEU A 110 -23.40 29.84 -22.77
N LYS A 111 -22.71 29.32 -23.78
CA LYS A 111 -22.38 30.08 -25.00
C LYS A 111 -23.63 30.55 -25.74
N LYS A 112 -24.62 29.67 -25.92
CA LYS A 112 -25.92 30.06 -26.50
C LYS A 112 -26.65 31.11 -25.68
N THR A 113 -26.63 31.03 -24.35
CA THR A 113 -27.24 32.06 -23.50
C THR A 113 -26.50 33.39 -23.60
N LEU A 114 -25.17 33.38 -23.77
CA LEU A 114 -24.39 34.59 -24.00
C LEU A 114 -24.75 35.23 -25.35
N GLU A 115 -24.81 34.45 -26.43
CA GLU A 115 -25.25 34.91 -27.75
C GLU A 115 -26.68 35.49 -27.68
N ALA A 116 -27.60 34.86 -26.95
CA ALA A 116 -28.96 35.36 -26.75
C ALA A 116 -29.04 36.69 -25.97
N THR A 117 -27.97 37.08 -25.26
CA THR A 117 -27.89 38.40 -24.59
C THR A 117 -27.33 39.51 -25.47
N GLU A 118 -26.78 39.19 -26.65
CA GLU A 118 -26.21 40.20 -27.57
C GLU A 118 -27.29 41.09 -28.19
N GLU A 119 -28.41 40.53 -28.61
CA GLU A 119 -29.50 41.27 -29.25
C GLU A 119 -30.21 42.23 -28.24
N PRO A 120 -30.58 41.78 -27.02
CA PRO A 120 -31.06 42.69 -25.98
C PRO A 120 -30.06 43.79 -25.62
N LEU A 121 -28.76 43.47 -25.58
CA LEU A 121 -27.69 44.45 -25.34
C LEU A 121 -27.61 45.47 -26.48
N HIS A 122 -27.70 45.02 -27.74
CA HIS A 122 -27.72 45.90 -28.91
C HIS A 122 -28.91 46.86 -28.86
N PHE A 123 -30.12 46.37 -28.55
CA PHE A 123 -31.29 47.23 -28.39
C PHE A 123 -31.16 48.21 -27.23
N ALA A 124 -30.57 47.79 -26.10
CA ALA A 124 -30.28 48.69 -24.98
C ALA A 124 -29.29 49.80 -25.39
N GLN A 125 -28.24 49.46 -26.15
CA GLN A 125 -27.29 50.43 -26.70
C GLN A 125 -27.94 51.38 -27.71
N GLN A 126 -28.84 50.89 -28.57
CA GLN A 126 -29.55 51.70 -29.55
C GLN A 126 -30.58 52.64 -28.90
N CYS A 127 -31.26 52.19 -27.84
CA CYS A 127 -32.09 53.03 -26.99
C CYS A 127 -31.29 54.15 -26.33
N LEU A 128 -30.08 53.84 -25.83
CA LEU A 128 -29.17 54.82 -25.23
C LEU A 128 -28.72 55.86 -26.27
N LEU A 129 -28.31 55.42 -27.46
CA LEU A 129 -27.93 56.29 -28.57
C LEU A 129 -29.08 57.20 -29.02
N SER A 130 -30.30 56.67 -29.05
CA SER A 130 -31.50 57.44 -29.41
C SER A 130 -31.86 58.47 -28.34
N ARG A 131 -31.56 58.21 -27.06
CA ARG A 131 -31.70 59.18 -25.95
C ARG A 131 -30.61 60.27 -25.94
N LEU A 132 -29.47 60.01 -26.58
CA LEU A 132 -28.33 60.94 -26.68
C LEU A 132 -28.35 61.80 -27.96
N LYS A 133 -29.25 61.52 -28.91
CA LYS A 133 -29.47 62.41 -30.07
C LYS A 133 -30.20 63.69 -29.61
N PRO A 134 -29.72 64.89 -29.95
CA PRO A 134 -30.47 66.12 -29.76
C PRO A 134 -31.84 66.02 -30.45
N THR A 135 -32.91 66.27 -29.70
CA THR A 135 -34.26 66.47 -30.24
C THR A 135 -34.30 67.76 -31.06
N ASP A 136 -33.91 67.68 -32.31
CA ASP A 136 -34.24 68.65 -33.36
C ASP A 136 -34.36 67.86 -34.68
N GLU A 137 -35.48 67.16 -34.83
CA GLU A 137 -36.15 66.78 -36.10
C GLU A 137 -37.17 65.66 -35.80
N LEU A 138 -38.43 66.06 -35.62
CA LEU A 138 -39.59 65.16 -35.54
C LEU A 138 -40.04 64.81 -36.96
N PRO A 139 -40.11 63.53 -37.37
CA PRO A 139 -40.91 63.14 -38.51
C PRO A 139 -42.39 63.15 -38.11
N SER A 140 -43.15 64.05 -38.72
CA SER A 140 -44.61 64.05 -38.74
C SER A 140 -45.14 62.71 -39.28
N GLY A 141 -45.97 62.00 -38.48
CA GLY A 141 -46.81 60.93 -39.06
C GLY A 141 -47.20 59.70 -38.21
N PHE A 142 -46.93 59.61 -36.91
CA PHE A 142 -47.38 58.45 -36.11
C PHE A 142 -48.47 58.82 -35.09
N THR A 143 -49.73 58.80 -35.53
CA THR A 143 -50.91 58.87 -34.64
C THR A 143 -51.34 57.46 -34.20
N ASN A 144 -50.46 56.75 -33.52
CA ASN A 144 -50.84 55.64 -32.65
C ASN A 144 -50.08 55.83 -31.35
N VAL A 145 -50.80 56.14 -30.27
CA VAL A 145 -50.22 56.11 -28.92
C VAL A 145 -49.73 54.68 -28.72
N PRO A 146 -48.41 54.44 -28.50
CA PRO A 146 -47.91 53.10 -28.28
C PRO A 146 -48.60 52.57 -27.03
N LYS A 147 -49.51 51.60 -27.21
CA LYS A 147 -50.13 50.91 -26.08
C LYS A 147 -49.02 50.10 -25.43
N THR A 148 -48.74 50.39 -24.17
CA THR A 148 -47.83 49.61 -23.34
C THR A 148 -48.29 48.16 -23.37
N GLU A 149 -47.40 47.26 -23.78
CA GLU A 149 -47.66 45.82 -23.79
C GLU A 149 -48.14 45.39 -22.39
N PRO A 150 -49.24 44.63 -22.26
CA PRO A 150 -49.83 44.29 -20.97
C PRO A 150 -48.87 43.56 -20.00
N ASN A 151 -47.82 42.92 -20.53
CA ASN A 151 -46.77 42.23 -19.77
C ASN A 151 -45.43 42.98 -19.78
N SER A 152 -45.45 44.32 -19.73
CA SER A 152 -44.23 45.14 -19.68
C SER A 152 -43.81 45.47 -18.24
N PHE A 153 -42.49 45.48 -17.99
CA PHE A 153 -41.93 45.81 -16.69
C PHE A 153 -41.61 47.31 -16.61
N THR A 154 -41.81 47.89 -15.43
CA THR A 154 -41.33 49.24 -15.14
C THR A 154 -39.79 49.26 -15.07
N PRO A 155 -39.14 50.41 -15.36
CA PRO A 155 -37.70 50.53 -15.25
C PRO A 155 -37.13 50.19 -13.86
N GLU A 156 -37.88 50.49 -12.78
CA GLU A 156 -37.49 50.16 -11.41
C GLU A 156 -37.60 48.65 -11.13
N GLU A 157 -38.61 47.96 -11.66
CA GLU A 157 -38.72 46.50 -11.58
C GLU A 157 -37.60 45.81 -12.37
N TRP A 158 -37.30 46.29 -13.58
CA TRP A 158 -36.18 45.80 -14.39
C TRP A 158 -34.84 46.02 -13.68
N GLN A 159 -34.63 47.19 -13.08
CA GLN A 159 -33.40 47.51 -12.35
C GLN A 159 -33.26 46.62 -11.10
N THR A 160 -34.35 46.39 -10.38
CA THR A 160 -34.37 45.49 -9.21
C THR A 160 -34.06 44.06 -9.62
N PHE A 161 -34.68 43.56 -10.69
CA PHE A 161 -34.44 42.21 -11.22
C PHE A 161 -33.00 42.03 -11.74
N SER A 162 -32.47 43.03 -12.44
CA SER A 162 -31.10 43.03 -12.95
C SER A 162 -30.09 43.07 -11.82
N THR A 163 -30.30 43.92 -10.81
CA THR A 163 -29.44 44.00 -9.62
C THR A 163 -29.46 42.69 -8.83
N ALA A 164 -30.65 42.08 -8.64
CA ALA A 164 -30.78 40.78 -8.00
C ALA A 164 -30.09 39.64 -8.78
N SER A 165 -30.14 39.68 -10.12
CA SER A 165 -29.40 38.72 -10.96
C SER A 165 -27.89 38.89 -10.82
N VAL A 166 -27.39 40.13 -10.78
CA VAL A 166 -25.96 40.42 -10.58
C VAL A 166 -25.52 39.92 -9.21
N GLU A 167 -26.24 40.25 -8.13
CA GLU A 167 -25.93 39.76 -6.79
C GLU A 167 -25.96 38.23 -6.70
N SER A 168 -26.91 37.59 -7.39
CA SER A 168 -26.98 36.13 -7.47
C SER A 168 -25.76 35.56 -8.20
N GLY A 169 -25.34 36.18 -9.30
CA GLY A 169 -24.12 35.83 -10.04
C GLY A 169 -22.86 35.94 -9.19
N ASP A 170 -22.71 37.04 -8.44
CA ASP A 170 -21.57 37.28 -7.54
C ASP A 170 -21.51 36.23 -6.42
N ARG A 171 -22.67 35.85 -5.85
CA ARG A 171 -22.74 34.76 -4.87
C ARG A 171 -22.30 33.42 -5.47
N GLN A 172 -22.68 33.11 -6.72
CA GLN A 172 -22.24 31.88 -7.38
C GLN A 172 -20.73 31.87 -7.64
N LEU A 173 -20.15 33.01 -8.02
CA LEU A 173 -18.69 33.15 -8.18
C LEU A 173 -17.95 32.93 -6.87
N GLN A 174 -18.44 33.52 -5.78
CA GLN A 174 -17.86 33.34 -4.44
C GLN A 174 -17.92 31.87 -4.01
N ASN A 175 -19.08 31.21 -4.16
CA ASN A 175 -19.22 29.79 -3.87
C ASN A 175 -18.24 28.93 -4.70
N SER A 176 -18.08 29.26 -5.99
CA SER A 176 -17.15 28.56 -6.87
C SER A 176 -15.68 28.72 -6.43
N HIS A 177 -15.30 29.91 -5.94
CA HIS A 177 -13.96 30.16 -5.41
C HIS A 177 -13.70 29.37 -4.12
N GLU A 178 -14.66 29.36 -3.19
CA GLU A 178 -14.58 28.58 -1.95
C GLU A 178 -14.44 27.08 -2.24
N LEU A 179 -15.22 26.55 -3.18
CA LEU A 179 -15.12 25.15 -3.61
C LEU A 179 -13.73 24.82 -4.17
N ARG A 180 -13.18 25.67 -5.05
CA ARG A 180 -11.81 25.46 -5.57
C ARG A 180 -10.77 25.48 -4.46
N SER A 181 -10.88 26.42 -3.51
CA SER A 181 -9.97 26.49 -2.36
C SER A 181 -10.01 25.22 -1.49
N ILE A 182 -11.19 24.64 -1.29
CA ILE A 182 -11.35 23.38 -0.55
C ILE A 182 -10.73 22.22 -1.35
N ILE A 183 -11.01 22.14 -2.65
CA ILE A 183 -10.45 21.11 -3.54
C ILE A 183 -8.92 21.15 -3.54
N ASP A 184 -8.32 22.33 -3.66
CA ASP A 184 -6.87 22.51 -3.61
C ASP A 184 -6.28 22.03 -2.27
N GLY A 185 -6.96 22.35 -1.16
CA GLY A 185 -6.59 21.86 0.17
C GLY A 185 -6.62 20.33 0.27
N ILE A 186 -7.65 19.69 -0.28
CA ILE A 186 -7.78 18.22 -0.32
C ILE A 186 -6.67 17.61 -1.17
N ILE A 187 -6.38 18.16 -2.36
CA ILE A 187 -5.32 17.65 -3.24
C ILE A 187 -3.95 17.72 -2.53
N GLN A 188 -3.65 18.83 -1.85
CA GLN A 188 -2.43 18.99 -1.09
C GLN A 188 -2.32 17.99 0.07
N GLN A 189 -3.43 17.77 0.80
CA GLN A 189 -3.47 16.80 1.88
C GLN A 189 -3.24 15.37 1.38
N VAL A 190 -3.94 14.97 0.30
CA VAL A 190 -3.78 13.65 -0.31
C VAL A 190 -2.35 13.45 -0.80
N ALA A 191 -1.75 14.45 -1.45
CA ALA A 191 -0.35 14.38 -1.88
C ALA A 191 0.62 14.20 -0.70
N SER A 192 0.39 14.90 0.42
CA SER A 192 1.17 14.75 1.65
C SER A 192 1.03 13.35 2.26
N ASP A 193 -0.20 12.84 2.35
CA ASP A 193 -0.48 11.52 2.90
C ASP A 193 0.14 10.40 2.06
N ILE A 194 0.11 10.51 0.72
CA ILE A 194 0.77 9.57 -0.19
C ILE A 194 2.29 9.56 0.05
N LYS A 195 2.92 10.74 0.15
CA LYS A 195 4.37 10.84 0.44
C LYS A 195 4.71 10.18 1.77
N ARG A 196 3.98 10.50 2.84
CA ARG A 196 4.17 9.90 4.17
C ARG A 196 4.02 8.38 4.13
N GLN A 197 3.04 7.86 3.40
CA GLN A 197 2.80 6.42 3.28
C GLN A 197 3.94 5.72 2.53
N ILE A 198 4.47 6.32 1.46
CA ILE A 198 5.63 5.82 0.72
C ILE A 198 6.84 5.73 1.64
N GLU A 199 7.17 6.82 2.34
CA GLU A 199 8.30 6.89 3.27
C GLU A 199 8.20 5.86 4.39
N THR A 200 7.02 5.76 5.02
CA THR A 200 6.77 4.81 6.11
C THR A 200 6.96 3.38 5.64
N THR A 201 6.41 3.04 4.47
CA THR A 201 6.51 1.67 3.93
C THR A 201 7.94 1.35 3.49
N ASN A 202 8.64 2.30 2.86
CA ASN A 202 10.04 2.13 2.47
C ASN A 202 10.94 1.94 3.69
N ARG A 203 10.71 2.69 4.77
CA ARG A 203 11.43 2.53 6.03
C ARG A 203 11.21 1.14 6.64
N ALA A 204 9.95 0.66 6.67
CA ALA A 204 9.63 -0.67 7.17
C ALA A 204 10.28 -1.78 6.33
N LEU A 205 10.25 -1.66 4.99
CA LEU A 205 10.88 -2.61 4.08
C LEU A 205 12.40 -2.65 4.26
N ASN A 206 13.05 -1.48 4.31
CA ASN A 206 14.50 -1.38 4.55
C ASN A 206 14.90 -1.98 5.90
N LYS A 207 14.09 -1.77 6.94
CA LYS A 207 14.30 -2.40 8.24
C LYS A 207 14.24 -3.93 8.13
N ARG A 208 13.20 -4.50 7.50
CA ARG A 208 13.09 -5.94 7.28
C ARG A 208 14.26 -6.52 6.48
N ILE A 209 14.71 -5.82 5.44
CA ILE A 209 15.89 -6.20 4.65
C ILE A 209 17.12 -6.27 5.56
N SER A 210 17.35 -5.24 6.38
CA SER A 210 18.51 -5.20 7.28
C SER A 210 18.48 -6.32 8.33
N GLU A 211 17.32 -6.60 8.90
CA GLU A 211 17.12 -7.68 9.88
C GLU A 211 17.32 -9.06 9.24
N THR A 212 16.77 -9.26 8.03
CA THR A 212 16.93 -10.51 7.27
C THR A 212 18.38 -10.74 6.89
N ARG A 213 19.09 -9.69 6.48
CA ARG A 213 20.52 -9.75 6.15
C ARG A 213 21.36 -10.08 7.39
N SER A 214 21.08 -9.46 8.53
CA SER A 214 21.75 -9.78 9.79
C SER A 214 21.49 -11.23 10.22
N SER A 215 20.24 -11.70 10.10
CA SER A 215 19.91 -13.10 10.39
C SER A 215 20.64 -14.08 9.48
N LYS A 216 20.73 -13.78 8.17
CA LYS A 216 21.46 -14.60 7.21
C LYS A 216 22.94 -14.68 7.55
N ALA A 217 23.58 -13.54 7.84
CA ALA A 217 25.00 -13.50 8.20
C ALA A 217 25.31 -14.34 9.45
N LYS A 218 24.44 -14.29 10.47
CA LYS A 218 24.58 -15.14 11.67
C LYS A 218 24.44 -16.63 11.37
N LEU A 219 23.55 -17.00 10.44
CA LEU A 219 23.42 -18.40 9.99
C LEU A 219 24.66 -18.85 9.24
N GLU A 220 25.22 -18.01 8.36
CA GLU A 220 26.47 -18.28 7.63
C GLU A 220 27.66 -18.43 8.59
N GLU A 221 27.76 -17.58 9.61
CA GLU A 221 28.77 -17.68 10.67
C GLU A 221 28.66 -19.00 11.45
N HIS A 222 27.44 -19.37 11.85
CA HIS A 222 27.20 -20.62 12.57
C HIS A 222 27.44 -21.86 11.69
N LEU A 223 27.08 -21.84 10.41
CA LEU A 223 27.42 -22.90 9.45
C LEU A 223 28.94 -23.06 9.32
N SER A 224 29.67 -21.94 9.19
CA SER A 224 31.13 -21.92 9.17
C SER A 224 31.73 -22.53 10.43
N ALA A 225 31.18 -22.21 11.61
CA ALA A 225 31.63 -22.79 12.87
C ALA A 225 31.39 -24.32 12.93
N ILE A 226 30.21 -24.80 12.51
CA ILE A 226 29.92 -26.24 12.47
C ILE A 226 30.89 -26.98 11.55
N LEU A 227 31.14 -26.45 10.35
CA LEU A 227 32.04 -27.09 9.38
C LEU A 227 33.50 -27.11 9.87
N HIS A 228 34.02 -25.95 10.27
CA HIS A 228 35.46 -25.81 10.52
C HIS A 228 35.88 -26.20 11.94
N LEU A 229 34.98 -26.10 12.92
CA LEU A 229 35.30 -26.45 14.30
C LEU A 229 34.72 -27.82 14.65
N GLU A 230 33.40 -27.98 14.59
CA GLU A 230 32.75 -29.17 15.16
C GLU A 230 32.95 -30.43 14.31
N ILE A 231 32.71 -30.35 13.01
CA ILE A 231 32.87 -31.47 12.08
C ILE A 231 34.35 -31.86 11.96
N SER A 232 35.24 -30.90 11.75
CA SER A 232 36.69 -31.19 11.70
C SER A 232 37.18 -31.88 12.98
N ASN A 233 36.79 -31.40 14.16
CA ASN A 233 37.22 -31.98 15.43
C ASN A 233 36.69 -33.42 15.62
N ILE A 234 35.43 -33.70 15.26
CA ILE A 234 34.89 -35.06 15.40
C ILE A 234 35.52 -36.01 14.38
N GLU A 235 35.87 -35.53 13.17
CA GLU A 235 36.62 -36.31 12.18
C GLU A 235 38.05 -36.65 12.66
N ASP A 236 38.74 -35.69 13.29
CA ASP A 236 40.03 -35.96 13.94
C ASP A 236 39.89 -37.00 15.06
N THR A 237 38.86 -36.85 15.91
CA THR A 237 38.56 -37.80 16.99
C THR A 237 38.27 -39.21 16.45
N LEU A 238 37.51 -39.31 15.35
CA LEU A 238 37.24 -40.59 14.68
C LEU A 238 38.54 -41.24 14.20
N ARG A 239 39.42 -40.49 13.52
CA ARG A 239 40.73 -40.98 13.06
C ARG A 239 41.60 -41.47 14.22
N GLU A 240 41.61 -40.75 15.34
CA GLU A 240 42.35 -41.17 16.54
C GLU A 240 41.80 -42.45 17.17
N LEU A 241 40.47 -42.57 17.28
CA LEU A 241 39.82 -43.76 17.82
C LEU A 241 40.04 -44.99 16.93
N GLU A 242 39.93 -44.85 15.61
CA GLU A 242 40.21 -45.93 14.66
C GLU A 242 41.65 -46.43 14.77
N LYS A 243 42.61 -45.50 14.84
CA LYS A 243 44.02 -45.83 15.04
C LYS A 243 44.25 -46.54 16.38
N ALA A 244 43.66 -46.04 17.46
CA ALA A 244 43.80 -46.65 18.78
C ALA A 244 43.24 -48.09 18.83
N ILE A 245 42.12 -48.34 18.14
CA ILE A 245 41.56 -49.68 17.99
C ILE A 245 42.52 -50.57 17.19
N GLN A 246 43.05 -50.08 16.08
CA GLN A 246 44.01 -50.83 15.26
C GLN A 246 45.28 -51.20 16.03
N ASP A 247 45.84 -50.26 16.79
CA ASP A 247 47.03 -50.48 17.63
C ASP A 247 46.75 -51.53 18.72
N LYS A 248 45.58 -51.44 19.38
CA LYS A 248 45.13 -52.42 20.40
C LYS A 248 44.84 -53.80 19.79
N ASP A 249 44.22 -53.88 18.62
CA ASP A 249 44.00 -55.13 17.88
C ASP A 249 45.35 -55.79 17.52
N GLY A 250 46.36 -55.00 17.14
CA GLY A 250 47.72 -55.47 16.93
C GLY A 250 48.33 -56.07 18.19
N ALA A 251 48.23 -55.38 19.34
CA ALA A 251 48.69 -55.88 20.63
C ALA A 251 47.96 -57.16 21.06
N LEU A 252 46.63 -57.21 20.86
CA LEU A 252 45.81 -58.37 21.16
C LEU A 252 46.27 -59.61 20.40
N ARG A 253 46.50 -59.49 19.08
CA ARG A 253 46.98 -60.59 18.24
C ARG A 253 48.32 -61.14 18.73
N LEU A 254 49.24 -60.28 19.16
CA LEU A 254 50.52 -60.70 19.72
C LEU A 254 50.33 -61.47 21.03
N ALA A 255 49.49 -60.97 21.94
CA ALA A 255 49.19 -61.63 23.20
C ALA A 255 48.51 -63.00 22.99
N GLU A 256 47.52 -63.07 22.08
CA GLU A 256 46.83 -64.32 21.71
C GLU A 256 47.78 -65.32 21.04
N THR A 257 48.66 -64.87 20.16
CA THR A 257 49.70 -65.72 19.53
C THR A 257 50.65 -66.29 20.59
N ARG A 258 51.15 -65.46 21.51
CA ARG A 258 51.98 -65.91 22.64
C ARG A 258 51.26 -66.95 23.49
N LEU A 259 49.95 -66.75 23.72
CA LEU A 259 49.14 -67.68 24.51
C LEU A 259 48.94 -69.01 23.78
N GLY A 260 48.71 -68.95 22.46
CA GLY A 260 48.63 -70.12 21.58
C GLY A 260 49.91 -70.95 21.63
N ILE A 261 51.08 -70.33 21.43
CA ILE A 261 52.39 -71.01 21.49
C ILE A 261 52.59 -71.70 22.84
N ARG A 262 52.18 -71.06 23.95
CA ARG A 262 52.30 -71.67 25.29
C ARG A 262 51.38 -72.88 25.48
N LYS A 263 50.22 -72.92 24.81
CA LYS A 263 49.30 -74.07 24.85
C LYS A 263 49.84 -75.29 24.09
N GLU A 264 50.81 -75.12 23.21
CA GLU A 264 51.42 -76.19 22.41
C GLU A 264 52.64 -76.84 23.08
N ARG A 265 53.05 -76.38 24.27
CA ARG A 265 54.22 -76.93 24.97
C ARG A 265 53.98 -78.39 25.39
N PRO A 266 54.94 -79.31 25.18
CA PRO A 266 54.74 -80.73 25.45
C PRO A 266 54.92 -81.08 26.94
N ASN A 267 54.16 -82.08 27.41
CA ASN A 267 54.32 -82.71 28.73
C ASN A 267 54.36 -81.70 29.90
N VAL A 268 55.42 -81.76 30.71
CA VAL A 268 55.61 -80.95 31.92
C VAL A 268 55.92 -79.48 31.63
N GLU A 269 56.27 -79.14 30.38
CA GLU A 269 56.52 -77.76 29.93
C GLU A 269 55.21 -76.96 29.77
N LEU A 270 54.04 -77.63 29.73
CA LEU A 270 52.72 -77.01 29.82
C LEU A 270 52.41 -76.61 31.27
N CYS A 271 53.18 -75.67 31.80
CA CYS A 271 53.07 -75.21 33.17
C CYS A 271 52.12 -74.01 33.31
N ARG A 272 51.32 -74.00 34.39
CA ARG A 272 50.50 -72.85 34.82
C ARG A 272 51.33 -71.90 35.67
N ASP A 273 52.35 -71.31 35.06
CA ASP A 273 53.25 -70.37 35.71
C ASP A 273 52.63 -68.96 35.80
N PRO A 274 53.23 -68.04 36.58
CA PRO A 274 52.74 -66.66 36.68
C PRO A 274 52.63 -65.95 35.32
N ALA A 275 53.54 -66.24 34.38
CA ALA A 275 53.51 -65.66 33.05
C ALA A 275 52.24 -66.08 32.26
N ASN A 276 51.83 -67.35 32.34
CA ASN A 276 50.60 -67.81 31.71
C ASN A 276 49.35 -67.09 32.26
N TYR A 277 49.24 -66.93 33.58
CA TYR A 277 48.12 -66.21 34.19
C TYR A 277 48.08 -64.74 33.81
N ARG A 278 49.25 -64.07 33.79
CA ARG A 278 49.34 -62.67 33.36
C ARG A 278 48.95 -62.48 31.90
N LEU A 279 49.36 -63.38 31.01
CA LEU A 279 49.02 -63.29 29.59
C LEU A 279 47.52 -63.48 29.34
N ILE A 280 46.85 -64.38 30.08
CA ILE A 280 45.39 -64.53 30.03
C ILE A 280 44.71 -63.24 30.48
N GLN A 281 45.17 -62.65 31.59
CA GLN A 281 44.64 -61.39 32.10
C GLN A 281 44.84 -60.23 31.10
N GLU A 282 46.02 -60.13 30.50
CA GLU A 282 46.35 -59.12 29.48
C GLU A 282 45.42 -59.20 28.27
N VAL A 283 45.14 -60.41 27.76
CA VAL A 283 44.19 -60.62 26.65
C VAL A 283 42.80 -60.10 27.01
N GLU A 284 42.30 -60.41 28.20
CA GLU A 284 40.98 -59.95 28.66
C GLU A 284 40.94 -58.44 28.89
N GLU A 285 42.02 -57.84 29.39
CA GLU A 285 42.16 -56.38 29.53
C GLU A 285 42.13 -55.68 28.18
N ILE A 286 42.94 -56.13 27.20
CA ILE A 286 42.99 -55.54 25.86
C ILE A 286 41.63 -55.68 25.16
N LYS A 287 40.93 -56.82 25.30
CA LYS A 287 39.58 -57.00 24.75
C LYS A 287 38.58 -56.00 25.32
N ARG A 288 38.61 -55.76 26.64
CA ARG A 288 37.75 -54.75 27.27
C ARG A 288 38.06 -53.34 26.79
N ASP A 289 39.35 -53.00 26.64
CA ASP A 289 39.76 -51.69 26.12
C ASP A 289 39.26 -51.47 24.69
N ILE A 290 39.41 -52.48 23.80
CA ILE A 290 38.92 -52.41 22.41
C ILE A 290 37.41 -52.18 22.37
N GLU A 291 36.65 -52.91 23.21
CA GLU A 291 35.20 -52.75 23.28
C GLU A 291 34.79 -51.34 23.71
N GLN A 292 35.46 -50.78 24.73
CA GLN A 292 35.22 -49.39 25.15
C GLN A 292 35.55 -48.38 24.05
N LEU A 293 36.66 -48.58 23.32
CA LEU A 293 37.02 -47.72 22.19
C LEU A 293 35.99 -47.81 21.05
N ARG A 294 35.48 -49.01 20.73
CA ARG A 294 34.42 -49.21 19.73
C ARG A 294 33.12 -48.52 20.11
N GLN A 295 32.74 -48.56 21.39
CA GLN A 295 31.57 -47.83 21.88
C GLN A 295 31.71 -46.31 21.71
N ARG A 296 32.90 -45.77 22.03
CA ARG A 296 33.20 -44.34 21.80
C ARG A 296 33.20 -43.99 20.32
N LEU A 297 33.74 -44.85 19.46
CA LEU A 297 33.72 -44.67 18.00
C LEU A 297 32.29 -44.62 17.47
N HIS A 298 31.42 -45.52 17.94
CA HIS A 298 29.99 -45.50 17.58
C HIS A 298 29.30 -44.21 18.01
N ALA A 299 29.57 -43.73 19.23
CA ALA A 299 29.03 -42.46 19.71
C ALA A 299 29.53 -41.27 18.87
N ALA A 300 30.82 -41.23 18.53
CA ALA A 300 31.40 -40.20 17.67
C ALA A 300 30.78 -40.17 16.27
N HIS A 301 30.56 -41.34 15.65
CA HIS A 301 29.85 -41.43 14.37
C HIS A 301 28.40 -40.92 14.44
N ALA A 302 27.70 -41.22 15.54
CA ALA A 302 26.35 -40.71 15.75
C ALA A 302 26.33 -39.17 15.87
N SER A 303 27.30 -38.60 16.58
CA SER A 303 27.50 -37.15 16.70
C SER A 303 27.80 -36.51 15.35
N LEU A 304 28.73 -37.07 14.55
CA LEU A 304 29.03 -36.57 13.20
C LEU A 304 27.78 -36.56 12.32
N LYS A 305 26.99 -37.64 12.33
CA LYS A 305 25.74 -37.70 11.57
C LYS A 305 24.72 -36.63 12.00
N ALA A 306 24.66 -36.31 13.30
CA ALA A 306 23.80 -35.23 13.79
C ALA A 306 24.30 -33.85 13.32
N LEU A 307 25.61 -33.61 13.33
CA LEU A 307 26.22 -32.38 12.82
C LEU A 307 25.98 -32.19 11.32
N CYS A 308 26.13 -33.25 10.50
CA CYS A 308 25.83 -33.19 9.06
C CYS A 308 24.35 -32.85 8.78
N ARG A 309 23.41 -33.33 9.60
CA ARG A 309 22.00 -32.93 9.46
C ARG A 309 21.81 -31.45 9.78
N ARG A 310 22.39 -30.97 10.88
CA ARG A 310 22.32 -29.56 11.27
C ARG A 310 22.97 -28.64 10.23
N GLN A 311 24.05 -29.08 9.59
CA GLN A 311 24.66 -28.38 8.45
C GLN A 311 23.64 -28.18 7.32
N LEU A 312 22.97 -29.25 6.88
CA LEU A 312 21.96 -29.19 5.81
C LEU A 312 20.80 -28.27 6.17
N ASP A 313 20.31 -28.33 7.42
CA ASP A 313 19.22 -27.47 7.89
C ASP A 313 19.63 -25.98 7.83
N LEU A 314 20.88 -25.65 8.20
CA LEU A 314 21.39 -24.28 8.11
C LEU A 314 21.57 -23.82 6.68
N GLU A 315 22.08 -24.68 5.80
CA GLU A 315 22.21 -24.38 4.37
C GLU A 315 20.85 -24.07 3.75
N GLU A 316 19.81 -24.85 4.06
CA GLU A 316 18.44 -24.60 3.61
C GLU A 316 17.93 -23.25 4.10
N GLU A 317 18.05 -22.96 5.39
CA GLU A 317 17.62 -21.66 5.95
C GLU A 317 18.37 -20.48 5.33
N ILE A 318 19.68 -20.60 5.10
CA ILE A 318 20.48 -19.57 4.41
C ILE A 318 19.96 -19.34 3.00
N GLN A 319 19.63 -20.40 2.24
CA GLN A 319 19.05 -20.29 0.90
C GLN A 319 17.68 -19.59 0.94
N ILE A 320 16.83 -19.93 1.91
CA ILE A 320 15.53 -19.27 2.10
C ILE A 320 15.73 -17.77 2.38
N LYS A 321 16.65 -17.40 3.28
CA LYS A 321 16.94 -15.98 3.56
C LYS A 321 17.53 -15.26 2.34
N ALA A 322 18.41 -15.92 1.58
CA ALA A 322 18.97 -15.36 0.34
C ALA A 322 17.88 -15.08 -0.71
N ALA A 323 16.96 -16.03 -0.91
CA ALA A 323 15.82 -15.85 -1.81
C ALA A 323 14.89 -14.73 -1.33
N THR A 324 14.64 -14.63 -0.02
CA THR A 324 13.84 -13.55 0.59
C THR A 324 14.49 -12.19 0.35
N LEU A 325 15.81 -12.08 0.57
CA LEU A 325 16.56 -10.85 0.29
C LEU A 325 16.50 -10.48 -1.19
N PHE A 326 16.63 -11.44 -2.11
CA PHE A 326 16.52 -11.15 -3.54
C PHE A 326 15.15 -10.56 -3.91
N ILE A 327 14.07 -11.15 -3.38
CA ILE A 327 12.72 -10.61 -3.60
C ILE A 327 12.64 -9.18 -3.05
N ASP A 328 13.09 -8.96 -1.82
CA ASP A 328 12.93 -7.68 -1.15
C ASP A 328 13.81 -6.57 -1.76
N GLU A 329 15.10 -6.84 -1.97
CA GLU A 329 16.10 -5.89 -2.44
C GLU A 329 16.03 -5.64 -3.95
N VAL A 330 15.76 -6.67 -4.74
CA VAL A 330 15.80 -6.54 -6.20
C VAL A 330 14.41 -6.28 -6.75
N GLN A 331 13.41 -7.08 -6.35
CA GLN A 331 12.08 -6.97 -6.94
C GLN A 331 11.26 -5.88 -6.26
N CYS A 332 11.10 -5.93 -4.94
CA CYS A 332 10.23 -5.00 -4.22
C CYS A 332 10.81 -3.59 -4.21
N MET A 333 12.10 -3.42 -3.86
CA MET A 333 12.75 -2.11 -3.88
C MET A 333 12.86 -1.56 -5.30
N GLY A 334 13.18 -2.38 -6.31
CA GLY A 334 13.18 -1.94 -7.71
C GLY A 334 11.84 -1.37 -8.18
N ILE A 335 10.73 -2.03 -7.82
CA ILE A 335 9.38 -1.50 -8.09
C ILE A 335 9.14 -0.22 -7.30
N ARG A 336 9.52 -0.18 -6.02
CA ARG A 336 9.24 0.98 -5.15
C ARG A 336 10.03 2.22 -5.54
N GLU A 337 11.27 2.08 -6.00
CA GLU A 337 12.07 3.19 -6.54
C GLU A 337 11.46 3.80 -7.82
N SER A 338 10.70 3.00 -8.58
CA SER A 338 9.96 3.50 -9.74
C SER A 338 8.74 4.35 -9.37
N ILE A 339 8.22 4.22 -8.14
CA ILE A 339 7.10 5.02 -7.62
C ILE A 339 7.65 6.39 -7.17
N LYS A 340 8.03 7.23 -8.15
CA LYS A 340 8.37 8.63 -7.92
C LYS A 340 7.10 9.46 -8.07
N PHE A 341 6.58 9.95 -6.95
CA PHE A 341 5.52 10.95 -6.97
C PHE A 341 6.14 12.32 -7.25
N SER A 342 6.13 12.75 -8.52
CA SER A 342 6.32 14.17 -8.86
C SER A 342 5.11 14.94 -8.36
N SER A 343 5.33 16.08 -7.69
CA SER A 343 4.24 16.91 -7.16
C SER A 343 3.21 17.26 -8.22
N PHE A 344 1.97 17.49 -7.79
CA PHE A 344 0.98 18.19 -8.60
C PHE A 344 1.44 19.61 -8.94
#